data_AF-D4XWN7-F1
#
_entry.id   AF-D4XWN7-F1
#
_cell.length_a   1.000
_cell.length_b   1.000
_cell.length_c   1.000
_cell.angle_alpha   90.00
_cell.angle_beta   90.00
_cell.angle_gamma   90.00
#
_symmetry.space_group_name_H-M   'P 1'
#
loop_
_entity.id
_entity.type
_entity.pdbx_description
1 polymer ?
#
loop_
_entity_poly.entity_id
_entity_poly.type
_entity_poly.pdbx_seq_one_letter_code
_entity_poly.pdbx_strand_id
1 'polypeptide(L)'
;MPTYEGNKDEIEALEKSFINNYYVSKVLSYISNSLVIIAFVVYLTFARHRIKVGYAFLIIWTIVFILLAFVPHATEFSHSSTLLIILGTFISIFSALVAIHLVYSTIRLHIKRKIQYYEQIKIHKQKQKNGKS
;
A
#
# COMPACT_ATOMS: atom_id res chain seq x y z
N MET A 1 -0.21 -12.39 29.74
CA MET A 1 -1.59 -12.91 29.58
C MET A 1 -2.42 -12.38 30.73
N PRO A 2 -3.66 -11.93 30.50
CA PRO A 2 -4.57 -11.61 31.60
C PRO A 2 -4.83 -12.88 32.43
N THR A 3 -4.67 -12.80 33.75
CA THR A 3 -5.01 -13.86 34.71
C THR A 3 -6.46 -13.68 35.14
N TYR A 4 -7.31 -14.64 34.81
CA TYR A 4 -8.73 -14.63 35.18
C TYR A 4 -8.92 -15.45 36.47
N GLU A 5 -9.48 -14.83 37.51
CA GLU A 5 -9.97 -15.52 38.70
C GLU A 5 -11.48 -15.77 38.53
N GLY A 6 -11.89 -17.04 38.48
CA GLY A 6 -13.28 -17.46 38.23
C GLY A 6 -13.44 -18.98 38.21
N ASN A 7 -14.68 -19.48 38.10
CA ASN A 7 -14.93 -20.92 37.94
C ASN A 7 -14.26 -21.41 36.63
N LYS A 8 -13.72 -22.65 36.62
CA LYS A 8 -13.00 -23.19 35.44
C LYS A 8 -13.82 -23.10 34.15
N ASP A 9 -15.13 -23.32 34.24
CA ASP A 9 -16.05 -23.24 33.11
C ASP A 9 -16.19 -21.81 32.56
N GLU A 10 -16.16 -20.79 33.44
CA GLU A 10 -16.23 -19.38 33.07
C GLU A 10 -14.92 -18.92 32.41
N ILE A 11 -13.78 -19.38 32.94
CA ILE A 11 -12.45 -19.11 32.37
C ILE A 11 -12.36 -19.70 30.96
N GLU A 12 -12.80 -20.95 30.76
CA GLU A 12 -12.76 -21.61 29.45
C GLU A 12 -13.68 -20.92 28.43
N ALA A 13 -14.88 -20.50 28.84
CA ALA A 13 -15.80 -19.75 27.99
C ALA A 13 -15.22 -18.38 27.59
N LEU A 14 -14.57 -17.70 28.53
CA LEU A 14 -13.98 -16.39 28.29
C LEU A 14 -12.73 -16.46 27.41
N GLU A 15 -11.87 -17.46 27.59
CA GLU A 15 -10.74 -17.74 26.69
C GLU A 15 -11.20 -18.03 25.26
N LYS A 16 -12.22 -18.89 25.08
CA LYS A 16 -12.79 -19.16 23.75
C LYS A 16 -13.32 -17.89 23.09
N SER A 17 -13.99 -17.02 23.84
CA SER A 17 -14.50 -15.74 23.32
C SER A 17 -13.36 -14.80 22.89
N PHE A 18 -12.29 -14.72 23.67
CA PHE A 18 -11.13 -13.88 23.39
C PHE A 18 -10.40 -14.34 22.13
N ILE A 19 -10.16 -15.66 22.03
CA ILE A 19 -9.53 -16.29 20.87
C ILE A 19 -10.38 -16.03 19.61
N ASN A 20 -11.70 -16.22 19.68
CA ASN A 20 -12.58 -15.98 18.55
C ASN A 20 -12.56 -14.51 18.09
N ASN A 21 -12.64 -13.57 19.03
CA ASN A 21 -12.56 -12.14 18.73
C ASN A 21 -11.22 -11.75 18.11
N TYR A 22 -10.12 -12.34 18.59
CA TYR A 22 -8.80 -12.14 18.02
C TYR A 22 -8.72 -12.63 16.56
N TYR A 23 -9.22 -13.83 16.27
CA TYR A 23 -9.27 -14.36 14.90
C TYR A 23 -10.13 -13.49 13.98
N VAL A 24 -11.33 -13.10 14.42
CA VAL A 24 -12.22 -12.23 13.65
C VAL A 24 -11.54 -10.91 13.33
N SER A 25 -10.88 -10.28 14.30
CA SER A 25 -10.13 -9.03 14.11
C SER A 25 -9.01 -9.19 13.09
N LYS A 26 -8.25 -10.30 13.15
CA LYS A 26 -7.20 -10.61 12.16
C LYS A 26 -7.76 -10.77 10.75
N VAL A 27 -8.85 -11.51 10.60
CA VAL A 27 -9.52 -11.70 9.30
C VAL A 27 -10.02 -10.35 8.76
N LEU A 28 -10.67 -9.53 9.60
CA LEU A 28 -11.12 -8.19 9.21
C LEU A 28 -9.95 -7.29 8.77
N SER A 29 -8.81 -7.37 9.46
CA SER A 29 -7.60 -6.63 9.10
C SER A 29 -7.10 -7.03 7.71
N TYR A 30 -7.04 -8.32 7.40
CA TYR A 30 -6.66 -8.79 6.06
C TYR A 30 -7.64 -8.33 4.98
N ILE A 31 -8.96 -8.43 5.23
CA ILE A 31 -9.99 -7.95 4.30
C ILE A 31 -9.85 -6.45 4.06
N SER A 32 -9.65 -5.68 5.13
CA SER A 32 -9.47 -4.23 5.05
C SER A 32 -8.23 -3.87 4.22
N ASN A 33 -7.11 -4.56 4.44
CA ASN A 33 -5.89 -4.38 3.66
C ASN A 33 -6.12 -4.70 2.17
N SER A 34 -6.82 -5.80 1.86
CA SER A 34 -7.18 -6.13 0.48
C SER A 34 -8.07 -5.08 -0.18
N LEU A 35 -9.07 -4.55 0.54
CA LEU A 35 -9.92 -3.48 0.04
C LEU A 35 -9.15 -2.20 -0.24
N VAL A 36 -8.19 -1.83 0.63
CA VAL A 36 -7.30 -0.67 0.41
C VAL A 36 -6.48 -0.85 -0.87
N ILE A 37 -5.92 -2.04 -1.10
CA ILE A 37 -5.18 -2.36 -2.33
C ILE A 37 -6.07 -2.20 -3.56
N ILE A 38 -7.28 -2.80 -3.54
CA ILE A 38 -8.22 -2.75 -4.68
C ILE A 38 -8.65 -1.31 -4.95
N ALA A 39 -9.07 -0.57 -3.92
CA ALA A 39 -9.49 0.82 -4.04
C ALA A 39 -8.34 1.69 -4.60
N PHE A 40 -7.11 1.43 -4.20
CA PHE A 40 -5.95 2.14 -4.72
C PHE A 40 -5.66 1.84 -6.19
N VAL A 41 -5.77 0.58 -6.62
CA VAL A 41 -5.61 0.20 -8.04
C VAL A 41 -6.69 0.84 -8.90
N VAL A 42 -7.94 0.85 -8.43
CA VAL A 42 -9.05 1.56 -9.08
C VAL A 42 -8.74 3.05 -9.17
N TYR A 43 -8.31 3.67 -8.07
CA TYR A 43 -7.92 5.08 -8.04
C TYR A 43 -6.80 5.38 -9.05
N LEU A 44 -5.74 4.56 -9.11
CA LEU A 44 -4.64 4.74 -10.09
C LEU A 44 -5.16 4.69 -11.53
N THR A 45 -6.11 3.79 -11.81
CA THR A 45 -6.73 3.63 -13.13
C THR A 45 -7.48 4.90 -13.54
N PHE A 46 -8.27 5.47 -12.63
CA PHE A 46 -8.96 6.75 -12.87
C PHE A 46 -7.99 7.94 -12.95
N ALA A 47 -6.99 7.97 -12.07
CA ALA A 47 -6.02 9.05 -11.99
C ALA A 47 -5.18 9.16 -13.27
N ARG A 48 -4.90 8.05 -13.96
CA ARG A 48 -4.17 8.01 -15.25
C ARG A 48 -4.74 8.95 -16.30
N HIS A 49 -6.06 9.16 -16.31
CA HIS A 49 -6.74 9.91 -17.37
C HIS A 49 -7.10 11.35 -17.00
N ARG A 50 -7.23 11.68 -15.71
CA ARG A 50 -7.83 12.95 -15.27
C ARG A 50 -6.97 13.75 -14.30
N ILE A 51 -6.06 13.12 -13.55
CA ILE A 51 -5.43 13.75 -12.39
C ILE A 51 -3.90 13.73 -12.57
N LYS A 52 -3.28 14.91 -12.56
CA LYS A 52 -1.81 15.04 -12.49
C LYS A 52 -1.36 14.60 -11.10
N VAL A 53 -1.10 13.30 -10.93
CA VAL A 53 -0.65 12.74 -9.67
C VAL A 53 0.72 13.34 -9.31
N GLY A 54 0.81 13.93 -8.11
CA GLY A 54 2.02 14.55 -7.61
C GLY A 54 3.10 13.55 -7.23
N TYR A 55 4.36 13.99 -7.19
CA TYR A 55 5.51 13.19 -6.75
C TYR A 55 5.34 12.65 -5.33
N ALA A 56 4.94 13.55 -4.42
CA ALA A 56 4.74 13.20 -3.01
C ALA A 56 3.69 12.10 -2.86
N PHE A 57 2.63 12.12 -3.67
CA PHE A 57 1.62 11.08 -3.66
C PHE A 57 2.22 9.71 -4.00
N LEU A 58 2.97 9.60 -5.11
CA LEU A 58 3.57 8.32 -5.49
C LEU A 58 4.56 7.81 -4.45
N ILE A 59 5.37 8.69 -3.84
CA ILE A 59 6.35 8.32 -2.81
C ILE A 59 5.65 7.85 -1.54
N ILE A 60 4.66 8.59 -1.03
CA ILE A 60 3.92 8.23 0.18
C ILE A 60 3.26 6.86 0.00
N TRP A 61 2.59 6.65 -1.13
CA TRP A 61 1.94 5.37 -1.39
C TRP A 61 2.93 4.23 -1.59
N THR A 62 4.10 4.48 -2.18
CA THR A 62 5.17 3.46 -2.26
C THR A 62 5.56 2.98 -0.86
N ILE A 63 5.75 3.90 0.10
CA ILE A 63 6.08 3.56 1.49
C ILE A 63 4.95 2.74 2.12
N VAL A 64 3.69 3.15 1.92
CA VAL A 64 2.52 2.43 2.44
C VAL A 64 2.46 0.99 1.91
N PHE A 65 2.66 0.77 0.60
CA PHE A 65 2.64 -0.59 0.02
C PHE A 65 3.82 -1.45 0.46
N ILE A 66 5.00 -0.85 0.69
CA ILE A 66 6.13 -1.56 1.29
C ILE A 66 5.76 -2.04 2.69
N LEU A 67 5.21 -1.17 3.54
CA LEU A 67 4.78 -1.56 4.88
C LEU A 67 3.73 -2.66 4.85
N LEU A 68 2.72 -2.54 3.98
CA LEU A 68 1.69 -3.57 3.76
C LEU A 68 2.27 -4.92 3.31
N ALA A 69 3.34 -4.92 2.51
CA ALA A 69 4.01 -6.15 2.10
C ALA A 69 4.67 -6.89 3.29
N PHE A 70 5.12 -6.16 4.30
CA PHE A 70 5.73 -6.73 5.51
C PHE A 70 4.73 -7.03 6.63
N VAL A 71 3.49 -6.51 6.58
CA VAL A 71 2.45 -6.76 7.60
C VAL A 71 2.27 -8.25 7.92
N PRO A 72 2.18 -9.18 6.95
CA PRO A 72 2.05 -10.60 7.25
C PRO A 72 3.24 -11.11 8.08
N HIS A 73 4.45 -10.69 7.77
CA HIS A 73 5.68 -11.18 8.41
C HIS A 73 5.94 -10.59 9.81
N ALA A 74 5.30 -9.49 10.17
CA ALA A 74 5.50 -8.81 11.45
C ALA A 74 4.73 -9.44 12.62
N THR A 75 3.78 -10.34 12.36
CA THR A 75 3.00 -11.02 13.41
C THR A 75 3.37 -12.48 13.51
N GLU A 76 3.78 -12.93 14.70
CA GLU A 76 4.13 -14.33 14.97
C GLU A 76 2.94 -15.25 14.63
N PHE A 77 3.13 -16.11 13.63
CA PHE A 77 2.13 -17.05 13.12
C PHE A 77 1.94 -18.29 14.00
N SER A 78 2.26 -18.20 15.30
CA SER A 78 2.41 -19.37 16.16
C SER A 78 1.14 -20.23 16.22
N HIS A 79 -0.06 -19.65 16.03
CA HIS A 79 -1.36 -20.35 15.97
C HIS A 79 -2.25 -19.84 14.81
N SER A 80 -1.69 -19.55 13.64
CA SER A 80 -2.46 -19.04 12.50
C SER A 80 -3.00 -20.19 11.63
N SER A 81 -4.28 -20.13 11.26
CA SER A 81 -4.86 -21.11 10.33
C SER A 81 -4.15 -21.06 8.98
N THR A 82 -4.02 -22.20 8.29
CA THR A 82 -3.38 -22.30 6.97
C THR A 82 -3.92 -21.27 5.97
N LEU A 83 -5.23 -20.96 6.06
CA LEU A 83 -5.89 -19.95 5.24
C LEU A 83 -5.36 -18.53 5.47
N LEU A 84 -5.08 -18.14 6.72
CA LEU A 84 -4.53 -16.83 7.07
C LEU A 84 -3.12 -16.65 6.50
N ILE A 85 -2.32 -17.72 6.52
CA ILE A 85 -0.96 -17.72 5.96
C ILE A 85 -1.01 -17.54 4.44
N ILE A 86 -1.88 -18.27 3.76
CA ILE A 86 -2.07 -18.17 2.31
C ILE A 86 -2.53 -16.75 1.93
N LEU A 87 -3.57 -16.23 2.59
CA LEU A 87 -4.09 -14.87 2.33
C LEU A 87 -3.03 -13.80 2.59
N GLY A 88 -2.32 -13.89 3.71
CA GLY A 88 -1.23 -12.97 4.04
C GLY A 88 -0.14 -12.98 2.96
N THR A 89 0.24 -14.16 2.47
CA THR A 89 1.24 -14.30 1.41
C THR A 89 0.80 -13.66 0.09
N PHE A 90 -0.45 -13.90 -0.32
CA PHE A 90 -1.01 -13.25 -1.52
C PHE A 90 -1.04 -11.73 -1.41
N ILE A 91 -1.46 -11.20 -0.25
CA ILE A 91 -1.48 -9.76 0.03
C ILE A 91 -0.07 -9.17 -0.05
N SER A 92 0.93 -9.87 0.50
CA SER A 92 2.34 -9.44 0.44
C SER A 92 2.84 -9.34 -1.00
N ILE A 93 2.66 -10.41 -1.78
CA ILE A 93 3.08 -10.46 -3.20
C ILE A 93 2.41 -9.34 -4.00
N PHE A 94 1.11 -9.17 -3.83
CA PHE A 94 0.37 -8.15 -4.58
C PHE A 94 0.78 -6.73 -4.18
N SER A 95 1.00 -6.49 -2.89
CA SER A 95 1.49 -5.20 -2.38
C SER A 95 2.88 -4.88 -2.93
N ALA A 96 3.77 -5.87 -2.99
CA ALA A 96 5.10 -5.70 -3.57
C ALA A 96 5.05 -5.36 -5.07
N LEU A 97 4.17 -6.02 -5.85
CA LEU A 97 3.98 -5.70 -7.26
C LEU A 97 3.48 -4.26 -7.47
N VAL A 98 2.51 -3.82 -6.65
CA VAL A 98 2.01 -2.44 -6.69
C VAL A 98 3.12 -1.44 -6.33
N ALA A 99 3.93 -1.73 -5.29
CA ALA A 99 5.06 -0.90 -4.91
C ALA A 99 6.08 -0.75 -6.05
N ILE A 100 6.47 -1.85 -6.70
CA ILE A 100 7.39 -1.83 -7.86
C ILE A 100 6.81 -0.97 -8.99
N HIS A 101 5.52 -1.13 -9.29
CA HIS A 101 4.85 -0.33 -10.31
C HIS A 101 4.83 1.17 -9.97
N LEU A 102 4.66 1.53 -8.70
CA LEU A 102 4.73 2.93 -8.24
C LEU A 102 6.13 3.52 -8.37
N VAL A 103 7.18 2.76 -8.02
CA VAL A 103 8.57 3.18 -8.22
C VAL A 103 8.84 3.42 -9.71
N TYR A 104 8.46 2.48 -10.58
CA TYR A 104 8.60 2.65 -12.03
C TYR A 104 7.87 3.90 -12.54
N SER A 105 6.63 4.11 -12.09
CA SER A 105 5.83 5.28 -12.44
C SER A 105 6.49 6.59 -11.99
N THR A 106 7.10 6.59 -10.81
CA THR A 106 7.84 7.73 -10.24
C THR A 106 9.05 8.09 -11.08
N ILE A 107 9.82 7.10 -11.53
CA ILE A 107 10.98 7.29 -12.43
C ILE A 107 10.52 7.83 -13.78
N ARG A 108 9.48 7.23 -14.36
CA ARG A 108 8.94 7.68 -15.65
C ARG A 108 8.47 9.13 -15.61
N LEU A 109 7.85 9.54 -14.50
CA LEU A 109 7.44 10.92 -14.28
C LEU A 109 8.65 11.86 -14.15
N HIS A 110 9.78 11.35 -13.65
CA HIS A 110 11.04 12.12 -13.50
C HIS A 110 11.61 12.51 -14.84
N ILE A 111 11.73 11.51 -15.69
CA ILE A 111 12.27 11.65 -17.04
C ILE A 111 11.39 12.62 -17.83
N LYS A 112 10.05 12.45 -17.79
CA LYS A 112 9.12 13.36 -18.47
C LYS A 112 9.27 14.82 -18.03
N ARG A 113 9.44 15.08 -16.74
CA ARG A 113 9.64 16.45 -16.25
C ARG A 113 10.97 17.04 -16.69
N LYS A 114 12.06 16.26 -16.69
CA LYS A 114 13.35 16.72 -17.21
C LYS A 114 13.23 17.11 -18.68
N ILE A 115 12.61 16.27 -19.51
CA ILE A 115 12.37 16.57 -20.92
C ILE A 115 11.58 17.86 -21.09
N GLN A 116 10.45 18.01 -20.37
CA GLN A 116 9.62 19.21 -20.44
C GLN A 116 10.38 20.48 -20.01
N TYR A 117 11.25 20.39 -19.00
CA TYR A 117 12.10 21.49 -18.57
C TYR A 117 13.11 21.90 -19.66
N TYR A 118 13.72 20.93 -20.34
CA TYR A 118 14.62 21.19 -21.47
C TYR A 118 13.89 21.84 -22.65
N GLU A 119 12.69 21.38 -22.99
CA GLU A 119 11.86 21.97 -24.05
C GLU A 119 11.49 23.41 -23.73
N GLN A 120 11.09 23.69 -22.49
CA GLN A 120 10.78 25.06 -22.05
C GLN A 120 12.00 25.98 -22.20
N ILE A 121 13.19 25.57 -21.74
CA ILE A 121 14.41 26.39 -21.88
C ILE A 121 14.73 26.65 -23.36
N LYS A 122 14.61 25.63 -24.22
CA LYS A 122 14.89 25.75 -25.66
C LYS A 122 13.98 26.79 -26.32
N ILE A 123 12.69 26.78 -26.02
CA ILE A 123 11.71 27.73 -26.55
C ILE A 123 12.02 29.16 -26.11
N HIS A 124 12.38 29.38 -24.84
CA HIS A 124 12.72 30.72 -24.34
C HIS A 124 13.99 31.28 -25.00
N LYS A 125 15.02 30.45 -25.21
CA LYS A 125 16.23 30.86 -25.93
C LYS A 125 15.96 31.22 -27.39
N GLN A 126 15.11 30.47 -28.09
CA GLN A 126 14.71 30.79 -29.47
C GLN A 126 13.95 32.11 -29.57
N LYS A 127 13.00 32.37 -28.65
CA LYS A 127 12.26 33.65 -28.61
C LYS A 127 13.18 34.86 -28.39
N GLN A 128 14.16 34.76 -27.49
CA GLN A 128 15.12 35.84 -27.26
C GLN A 128 16.01 36.13 -28.47
N LYS A 129 16.36 35.11 -29.27
CA LYS A 129 17.15 35.30 -30.49
C LYS A 129 16.34 36.01 -31.58
N ASN A 130 15.05 35.66 -31.73
CA ASN A 130 14.18 36.25 -32.75
C ASN A 130 13.68 37.67 -32.40
N GLY A 131 13.60 38.03 -31.11
CA GLY A 131 13.19 39.38 -30.69
C GLY A 131 14.31 40.43 -30.67
N LYS A 132 15.54 40.06 -31.05
CA LYS A 132 16.69 40.97 -31.16
C LYS A 132 17.12 41.24 -32.61
N SER A 133 16.36 40.72 -33.59
CA SER A 133 16.51 41.01 -35.01
C SER A 133 15.46 42.00 -35.47
#